data_AF-A0A2E8H9R3-F1
#
_entry.id   AF-A0A2E8H9R3-F1
#
_cell.length_a   1.000
_cell.length_b   1.000
_cell.length_c   1.000
_cell.angle_alpha   90.00
_cell.angle_beta   90.00
_cell.angle_gamma   90.00
#
_symmetry.space_group_name_H-M   'P 1'
#
loop_
_entity.id
_entity.type
_entity.pdbx_description
1 polymer ?
#
loop_
_entity_poly.entity_id
_entity_poly.type
_entity_poly.pdbx_seq_one_letter_code
_entity_poly.pdbx_strand_id
1 'polypeptide(L)'
;MADLRGFAPTDSECFRVEGNLHILTIDGLRDLALLAGLTEVSGRLSIGMNPDLKSLAALGSRRRVDGPLSLFNNPSLASLEGLHNVVHVGGVGVGSNERLTSLEGLQNVVHVGGGVSVSHNERLLDLAGLRNLSTVGWLGVSGNPKLTTLADLKRLSSVADGLGILSNEALVDLDGLQRITETGNTVTIAGNPALRSLTGLDALIRVGGSFVLRENASLNDLHGLESLARVDWALAIMDNPSLSRLNGLNSLVEIRHSVMIRNNTSLPQAEIDGLTERLVLAGFSGTTEVVGNLAE
;
A
#
# COMPACT_ATOMS: atom_id res chain seq x y z
N MET A 1 15.98 24.67 -5.40
CA MET A 1 16.37 23.26 -5.18
C MET A 1 17.50 23.29 -4.17
N ALA A 2 17.25 22.87 -2.94
CA ALA A 2 18.29 22.78 -1.92
C ALA A 2 18.82 21.33 -1.92
N ASP A 3 20.09 21.17 -2.28
CA ASP A 3 20.89 19.97 -2.02
C ASP A 3 21.75 20.29 -0.78
N LEU A 4 21.83 19.36 0.17
CA LEU A 4 22.70 19.48 1.34
C LEU A 4 24.16 19.82 0.97
N ARG A 5 24.63 19.42 -0.23
CA ARG A 5 25.97 19.75 -0.72
C ARG A 5 26.24 21.25 -0.86
N GLY A 6 25.19 22.07 -0.96
CA GLY A 6 25.26 23.54 -0.99
C GLY A 6 24.70 24.22 0.27
N PHE A 7 24.25 23.45 1.25
CA PHE A 7 23.54 23.94 2.44
C PHE A 7 24.38 23.64 3.68
N ALA A 8 25.23 24.57 4.08
CA ALA A 8 25.95 24.54 5.36
C ALA A 8 25.28 25.55 6.30
N PRO A 9 24.24 25.18 7.07
CA PRO A 9 23.77 26.04 8.14
C PRO A 9 24.89 26.03 9.18
N THR A 10 25.59 27.16 9.30
CA THR A 10 26.77 27.29 10.15
C THR A 10 26.44 27.33 11.63
N ASP A 11 25.17 27.38 12.05
CA ASP A 11 24.81 27.40 13.47
C ASP A 11 23.46 26.74 13.72
N SER A 12 23.24 26.36 14.99
CA SER A 12 22.01 25.83 15.60
C SER A 12 20.75 26.72 15.49
N GLU A 13 20.72 27.67 14.57
CA GLU A 13 19.59 28.57 14.34
C GLU A 13 18.49 27.88 13.52
N CYS A 14 17.25 28.21 13.84
CA CYS A 14 16.09 27.68 13.13
C CYS A 14 16.04 28.21 11.68
N PHE A 15 15.85 27.33 10.70
CA PHE A 15 15.70 27.72 9.29
C PHE A 15 14.57 26.95 8.60
N ARG A 16 14.13 27.44 7.44
CA ARG A 16 13.07 26.83 6.60
C ARG A 16 13.63 26.61 5.19
N VAL A 17 13.14 25.58 4.50
CA VAL A 17 13.44 25.33 3.09
C VAL A 17 12.17 25.60 2.27
N GLU A 18 12.23 26.64 1.44
CA GLU A 18 11.19 26.89 0.45
C GLU A 18 11.39 25.97 -0.76
N GLY A 19 10.41 25.11 -1.02
CA GLY A 19 10.47 24.09 -2.07
C GLY A 19 11.05 22.76 -1.60
N ASN A 20 11.64 22.01 -2.53
CA ASN A 20 12.09 20.64 -2.26
C ASN A 20 13.47 20.60 -1.58
N LEU A 21 13.61 19.69 -0.61
CA LEU A 21 14.86 19.30 0.03
C LEU A 21 15.22 17.86 -0.36
N HIS A 22 16.37 17.68 -1.00
CA HIS A 22 16.87 16.38 -1.41
C HIS A 22 18.19 16.06 -0.69
N ILE A 23 18.21 14.93 -0.01
CA ILE A 23 19.33 14.40 0.77
C ILE A 23 19.68 13.06 0.13
N LEU A 24 20.38 13.15 -1.00
CA LEU A 24 20.57 12.04 -1.92
C LEU A 24 22.04 11.76 -2.17
N THR A 25 22.44 10.49 -2.11
CA THR A 25 23.77 10.03 -2.55
C THR A 25 24.89 10.74 -1.80
N ILE A 26 24.80 10.79 -0.46
CA ILE A 26 25.82 11.41 0.39
C ILE A 26 26.61 10.31 1.11
N ASP A 27 27.79 10.01 0.59
CA ASP A 27 28.70 9.01 1.17
C ASP A 27 29.16 9.46 2.57
N GLY A 28 29.20 8.51 3.52
CA GLY A 28 29.61 8.79 4.89
C GLY A 28 28.59 9.56 5.74
N LEU A 29 27.43 9.96 5.21
CA LEU A 29 26.37 10.59 5.98
C LEU A 29 25.77 9.59 6.97
N ARG A 30 26.06 9.75 8.26
CA ARG A 30 25.61 8.82 9.32
C ARG A 30 24.35 9.29 10.05
N ASP A 31 24.12 10.59 10.08
CA ASP A 31 22.97 11.23 10.71
C ASP A 31 22.66 12.56 10.00
N LEU A 32 21.59 13.22 10.44
CA LEU A 32 21.13 14.50 9.91
C LEU A 32 21.38 15.65 10.89
N ALA A 33 22.44 15.62 11.70
CA ALA A 33 22.72 16.65 12.71
C ALA A 33 22.78 18.08 12.10
N LEU A 34 23.27 18.20 10.87
CA LEU A 34 23.28 19.44 10.08
C LEU A 34 21.87 20.03 9.86
N LEU A 35 20.81 19.25 10.06
CA LEU A 35 19.41 19.65 9.92
C LEU A 35 18.72 19.82 11.27
N ALA A 36 19.45 19.91 12.39
CA ALA A 36 18.86 20.11 13.71
C ALA A 36 18.01 21.40 13.82
N GLY A 37 18.38 22.44 13.06
CA GLY A 37 17.64 23.71 12.98
C GLY A 37 16.51 23.75 11.94
N LEU A 38 16.32 22.71 11.10
CA LEU A 38 15.29 22.74 10.07
C LEU A 38 13.89 22.71 10.70
N THR A 39 13.06 23.71 10.42
CA THR A 39 11.70 23.86 11.00
C THR A 39 10.59 23.57 10.00
N GLU A 40 10.85 23.72 8.70
CA GLU A 40 9.86 23.48 7.66
C GLU A 40 10.48 23.15 6.32
N VAL A 41 9.84 22.25 5.58
CA VAL A 41 10.04 22.05 4.14
C VAL A 41 8.69 22.23 3.48
N SER A 42 8.53 23.30 2.68
CA SER A 42 7.24 23.58 2.03
C SER A 42 6.97 22.69 0.82
N GLY A 43 8.03 22.09 0.23
CA GLY A 43 7.94 21.11 -0.84
C GLY A 43 8.22 19.68 -0.37
N ARG A 44 8.70 18.84 -1.29
CA ARG A 44 9.05 17.45 -1.03
C ARG A 44 10.31 17.35 -0.17
N LEU A 45 10.28 16.46 0.83
CA LEU A 45 11.47 15.99 1.55
C LEU A 45 11.85 14.59 1.05
N SER A 46 13.02 14.46 0.41
CA SER A 46 13.56 13.17 -0.03
C SER A 46 14.87 12.86 0.68
N ILE A 47 14.92 11.73 1.37
CA ILE A 47 16.12 11.20 2.02
C ILE A 47 16.37 9.81 1.46
N GLY A 48 17.43 9.66 0.68
CA GLY A 48 17.68 8.37 0.08
C GLY A 48 19.03 8.17 -0.57
N MET A 49 19.33 6.91 -0.88
CA MET A 49 20.64 6.54 -1.44
C MET A 49 21.81 6.96 -0.52
N ASN A 50 21.61 6.95 0.80
CA ASN A 50 22.66 7.25 1.78
C ASN A 50 23.01 5.94 2.51
N PRO A 51 24.06 5.22 2.08
CA PRO A 51 24.34 3.86 2.56
C PRO A 51 24.68 3.80 4.05
N ASP A 52 25.27 4.86 4.59
CA ASP A 52 25.72 4.95 5.98
C ASP A 52 24.72 5.60 6.93
N LEU A 53 23.58 6.10 6.44
CA LEU A 53 22.62 6.87 7.25
C LEU A 53 21.91 5.95 8.23
N LYS A 54 22.06 6.24 9.53
CA LYS A 54 21.53 5.43 10.63
C LYS A 54 20.39 6.08 11.39
N SER A 55 20.28 7.41 11.37
CA SER A 55 19.34 8.11 12.22
C SER A 55 18.73 9.35 11.56
N LEU A 56 17.42 9.50 11.76
CA LEU A 56 16.64 10.70 11.44
C LEU A 56 16.35 11.55 12.68
N ALA A 57 16.90 11.22 13.86
CA ALA A 57 16.52 11.82 15.14
C ALA A 57 16.67 13.35 15.16
N ALA A 58 17.62 13.89 14.39
CA ALA A 58 17.79 15.33 14.21
C ALA A 58 16.57 16.02 13.58
N LEU A 59 15.63 15.26 12.99
CA LEU A 59 14.33 15.76 12.50
C LEU A 59 13.26 15.88 13.59
N GLY A 60 13.55 15.52 14.84
CA GLY A 60 12.58 15.46 15.93
C GLY A 60 12.13 16.80 16.54
N SER A 61 12.74 17.94 16.19
CA SER A 61 12.23 19.25 16.64
C SER A 61 11.01 19.68 15.80
N ARG A 62 10.06 20.45 16.38
CA ARG A 62 8.73 20.77 15.81
C ARG A 62 8.81 21.16 14.33
N ARG A 63 8.31 20.30 13.44
CA ARG A 63 8.47 20.44 11.99
C ARG A 63 7.19 20.24 11.23
N ARG A 64 6.94 21.13 10.26
CA ARG A 64 5.91 20.96 9.25
C ARG A 64 6.57 20.49 7.94
N VAL A 65 6.13 19.34 7.43
CA VAL A 65 6.51 18.86 6.09
C VAL A 65 5.23 18.84 5.28
N ASP A 66 4.92 19.94 4.59
CA ASP A 66 3.63 20.06 3.89
C ASP A 66 3.58 19.20 2.62
N GLY A 67 4.74 18.97 2.00
CA GLY A 67 4.85 18.16 0.79
C GLY A 67 4.98 16.65 1.04
N PRO A 68 5.25 15.87 -0.03
CA PRO A 68 5.52 14.44 0.10
C PRO A 68 6.82 14.16 0.86
N LEU A 69 6.79 13.15 1.71
CA LEU A 69 7.95 12.57 2.37
C LEU A 69 8.38 11.30 1.63
N SER A 70 9.66 11.19 1.28
CA SER A 70 10.23 9.98 0.64
C SER A 70 11.51 9.55 1.34
N LEU A 71 11.52 8.34 1.88
CA LEU A 71 12.64 7.70 2.57
C LEU A 71 13.01 6.43 1.82
N PHE A 72 14.10 6.43 1.07
CA PHE A 72 14.41 5.29 0.21
C PHE A 72 15.88 4.91 0.07
N ASN A 73 16.20 3.63 -0.10
CA ASN A 73 17.58 3.17 -0.31
C ASN A 73 18.55 3.68 0.79
N ASN A 74 18.15 3.62 2.06
CA ASN A 74 19.06 3.87 3.20
C ASN A 74 19.27 2.55 3.97
N PRO A 75 20.14 1.64 3.47
CA PRO A 75 20.26 0.28 4.00
C PRO A 75 20.73 0.22 5.47
N SER A 76 21.38 1.26 5.99
CA SER A 76 21.78 1.36 7.40
C SER A 76 20.68 1.89 8.33
N LEU A 77 19.59 2.44 7.80
CA LEU A 77 18.53 3.09 8.57
C LEU A 77 17.63 2.03 9.22
N ALA A 78 17.58 2.03 10.55
CA ALA A 78 16.84 1.02 11.32
C ALA A 78 15.52 1.51 11.93
N SER A 79 15.30 2.82 11.96
CA SER A 79 14.18 3.47 12.65
C SER A 79 13.79 4.77 11.95
N LEU A 80 12.50 5.15 12.04
CA LEU A 80 12.01 6.47 11.61
C LEU A 80 11.88 7.46 12.78
N GLU A 81 12.53 7.16 13.91
CA GLU A 81 12.63 8.09 15.03
C GLU A 81 13.14 9.45 14.57
N GLY A 82 12.42 10.50 14.99
CA GLY A 82 12.58 11.86 14.51
C GLY A 82 11.42 12.34 13.62
N LEU A 83 10.58 11.44 13.10
CA LEU A 83 9.44 11.84 12.25
C LEU A 83 8.12 12.03 13.02
N HIS A 84 8.12 11.91 14.35
CA HIS A 84 6.91 11.95 15.16
C HIS A 84 6.11 13.26 15.06
N ASN A 85 6.68 14.34 14.53
CA ASN A 85 5.96 15.60 14.31
C ASN A 85 5.27 15.71 12.94
N VAL A 86 5.42 14.69 12.09
CA VAL A 86 4.78 14.65 10.76
C VAL A 86 3.29 14.33 10.94
N VAL A 87 2.44 15.35 10.77
CA VAL A 87 0.97 15.25 10.93
C VAL A 87 0.24 15.29 9.59
N HIS A 88 0.58 16.28 8.76
CA HIS A 88 0.02 16.48 7.42
C HIS A 88 1.14 16.29 6.41
N VAL A 89 0.91 15.44 5.41
CA VAL A 89 1.85 15.22 4.30
C VAL A 89 1.09 15.01 3.00
N GLY A 90 1.65 15.54 1.91
CA GLY A 90 1.10 15.30 0.57
C GLY A 90 1.24 13.84 0.11
N GLY A 91 2.14 13.07 0.73
CA GLY A 91 2.39 11.66 0.40
C GLY A 91 3.47 11.08 1.32
N VAL A 92 3.49 9.76 1.46
CA VAL A 92 4.52 9.02 2.22
C VAL A 92 5.08 7.92 1.34
N GLY A 93 6.38 7.89 1.14
CA GLY A 93 7.10 6.77 0.52
C GLY A 93 8.18 6.25 1.45
N VAL A 94 8.15 4.97 1.81
CA VAL A 94 9.18 4.30 2.60
C VAL A 94 9.61 3.03 1.85
N GLY A 95 10.76 3.10 1.18
CA GLY A 95 11.19 2.10 0.20
C GLY A 95 12.61 1.58 0.46
N SER A 96 12.88 0.29 0.36
CA SER A 96 14.27 -0.21 0.27
C SER A 96 15.18 0.23 1.44
N ASN A 97 14.64 0.24 2.67
CA ASN A 97 15.43 0.48 3.88
C ASN A 97 15.62 -0.86 4.59
N GLU A 98 16.61 -1.65 4.15
CA GLU A 98 16.78 -3.08 4.51
C GLU A 98 16.83 -3.37 6.02
N ARG A 99 17.28 -2.41 6.84
CA ARG A 99 17.35 -2.54 8.30
C ARG A 99 16.13 -2.02 9.04
N LEU A 100 15.19 -1.38 8.35
CA LEU A 100 14.00 -0.83 8.96
C LEU A 100 13.07 -1.95 9.43
N THR A 101 12.74 -1.94 10.72
CA THR A 101 11.90 -2.98 11.36
C THR A 101 10.50 -2.49 11.66
N SER A 102 10.28 -1.18 11.71
CA SER A 102 9.01 -0.55 12.01
C SER A 102 8.89 0.81 11.33
N LEU A 103 7.65 1.27 11.13
CA LEU A 103 7.31 2.62 10.68
C LEU A 103 7.10 3.59 11.86
N GLU A 104 7.33 3.16 13.11
CA GLU A 104 7.28 4.05 14.27
C GLU A 104 8.12 5.31 14.05
N GLY A 105 7.51 6.46 14.32
CA GLY A 105 7.90 7.75 13.79
C GLY A 105 6.76 8.39 13.00
N LEU A 106 5.91 7.60 12.31
CA LEU A 106 4.80 8.13 11.50
C LEU A 106 3.44 8.17 12.21
N GLN A 107 3.37 7.83 13.51
CA GLN A 107 2.10 7.62 14.22
C GLN A 107 1.14 8.81 14.25
N ASN A 108 1.61 10.02 13.91
CA ASN A 108 0.78 11.22 13.89
C ASN A 108 0.24 11.55 12.49
N VAL A 109 0.57 10.76 11.46
CA VAL A 109 -0.02 10.86 10.12
C VAL A 109 -1.45 10.32 10.17
N VAL A 110 -2.42 11.22 10.01
CA VAL A 110 -3.86 10.88 10.02
C VAL A 110 -4.45 10.92 8.62
N HIS A 111 -4.02 11.87 7.80
CA HIS A 111 -4.54 12.12 6.46
C HIS A 111 -3.40 12.31 5.47
N VAL A 112 -3.45 11.60 4.35
CA VAL A 112 -2.50 11.74 3.25
C VAL A 112 -3.28 12.01 1.97
N GLY A 113 -3.18 13.23 1.43
CA GLY A 113 -3.94 13.61 0.23
C GLY A 113 -3.51 12.84 -1.02
N GLY A 114 -2.22 12.51 -1.13
CA GLY A 114 -1.66 11.65 -2.16
C GLY A 114 -1.52 10.19 -1.71
N GLY A 115 -0.42 9.55 -2.08
CA GLY A 115 -0.21 8.12 -1.82
C GLY A 115 0.60 7.82 -0.56
N VAL A 116 0.35 6.66 0.04
CA VAL A 116 1.24 5.98 0.98
C VAL A 116 1.82 4.75 0.26
N SER A 117 3.14 4.70 0.11
CA SER A 117 3.89 3.57 -0.45
C SER A 117 4.85 3.01 0.60
N VAL A 118 4.70 1.73 0.94
CA VAL A 118 5.64 1.00 1.81
C VAL A 118 6.16 -0.19 1.04
N SER A 119 7.45 -0.18 0.69
CA SER A 119 7.98 -1.23 -0.17
C SER A 119 9.41 -1.65 0.08
N HIS A 120 9.73 -2.91 -0.25
CA HIS A 120 11.10 -3.44 -0.22
C HIS A 120 11.82 -3.23 1.14
N ASN A 121 11.09 -3.26 2.26
CA ASN A 121 11.69 -3.20 3.60
C ASN A 121 11.81 -4.62 4.15
N GLU A 122 12.96 -5.25 3.88
CA GLU A 122 13.27 -6.67 4.15
C GLU A 122 13.04 -7.16 5.60
N ARG A 123 13.00 -6.23 6.56
CA ARG A 123 12.84 -6.54 7.99
C ARG A 123 11.58 -5.97 8.61
N LEU A 124 10.72 -5.32 7.84
CA LEU A 124 9.49 -4.72 8.34
C LEU A 124 8.47 -5.81 8.68
N LEU A 125 7.95 -5.80 9.91
CA LEU A 125 7.05 -6.84 10.43
C LEU A 125 5.57 -6.45 10.36
N ASP A 126 5.29 -5.16 10.52
CA ASP A 126 3.96 -4.58 10.62
C ASP A 126 3.94 -3.13 10.09
N LEU A 127 2.81 -2.44 10.26
CA LEU A 127 2.64 -1.04 9.86
C LEU A 127 2.34 -0.15 11.08
N ALA A 128 2.90 -0.43 12.26
CA ALA A 128 2.55 0.22 13.53
C ALA A 128 2.68 1.76 13.52
N GLY A 129 3.52 2.30 12.63
CA GLY A 129 3.62 3.74 12.38
C GLY A 129 2.39 4.36 11.71
N LEU A 130 1.52 3.59 11.08
CA LEU A 130 0.33 4.06 10.34
C LEU A 130 -0.98 3.84 11.12
N ARG A 131 -0.89 3.52 12.42
CA ARG A 131 -2.04 3.18 13.28
C ARG A 131 -3.19 4.20 13.34
N ASN A 132 -2.89 5.45 13.00
CA ASN A 132 -3.83 6.57 13.00
C ASN A 132 -4.26 7.03 11.60
N LEU A 133 -3.72 6.41 10.55
CA LEU A 133 -4.07 6.74 9.18
C LEU A 133 -5.56 6.43 8.96
N SER A 134 -6.30 7.44 8.53
CA SER A 134 -7.75 7.36 8.35
C SER A 134 -8.17 7.54 6.89
N THR A 135 -7.42 8.35 6.13
CA THR A 135 -7.68 8.61 4.72
C THR A 135 -6.39 8.68 3.92
N VAL A 136 -6.40 8.10 2.74
CA VAL A 136 -5.31 8.18 1.76
C VAL A 136 -5.87 8.35 0.35
N GLY A 137 -5.11 8.97 -0.55
CA GLY A 137 -5.36 8.89 -1.98
C GLY A 137 -5.14 7.45 -2.47
N TRP A 138 -3.89 7.00 -2.51
CA TRP A 138 -3.53 5.64 -2.91
C TRP A 138 -2.77 4.90 -1.81
N LEU A 139 -3.07 3.63 -1.56
CA LEU A 139 -2.30 2.78 -0.64
C LEU A 139 -1.58 1.69 -1.42
N GLY A 140 -0.25 1.64 -1.30
CA GLY A 140 0.58 0.56 -1.81
C GLY A 140 1.46 -0.06 -0.74
N VAL A 141 1.34 -1.36 -0.56
CA VAL A 141 2.20 -2.16 0.32
C VAL A 141 2.79 -3.28 -0.53
N SER A 142 4.09 -3.20 -0.83
CA SER A 142 4.70 -4.05 -1.84
C SER A 142 6.07 -4.61 -1.46
N GLY A 143 6.28 -5.92 -1.59
CA GLY A 143 7.64 -6.47 -1.45
C GLY A 143 8.21 -6.33 -0.05
N ASN A 144 7.40 -6.49 1.00
CA ASN A 144 7.88 -6.53 2.38
C ASN A 144 7.78 -7.99 2.87
N PRO A 145 8.80 -8.84 2.64
CA PRO A 145 8.67 -10.29 2.77
C PRO A 145 8.38 -10.77 4.20
N LYS A 146 8.71 -9.97 5.22
CA LYS A 146 8.43 -10.26 6.63
C LYS A 146 7.16 -9.61 7.18
N LEU A 147 6.44 -8.83 6.36
CA LEU A 147 5.20 -8.19 6.77
C LEU A 147 4.12 -9.27 6.91
N THR A 148 3.60 -9.44 8.12
CA THR A 148 2.64 -10.51 8.44
C THR A 148 1.20 -10.03 8.56
N THR A 149 0.99 -8.73 8.74
CA THR A 149 -0.33 -8.16 9.03
C THR A 149 -0.45 -6.72 8.53
N LEU A 150 -1.69 -6.29 8.28
CA LEU A 150 -2.06 -4.90 8.03
C LEU A 150 -2.87 -4.30 9.19
N ALA A 151 -2.96 -4.98 10.35
CA ALA A 151 -3.92 -4.66 11.43
C ALA A 151 -3.80 -3.23 11.99
N ASP A 152 -2.63 -2.60 11.84
CA ASP A 152 -2.43 -1.20 12.18
C ASP A 152 -3.30 -0.26 11.34
N LEU A 153 -3.70 -0.66 10.14
CA LEU A 153 -4.55 0.15 9.25
C LEU A 153 -6.03 0.17 9.66
N LYS A 154 -6.45 -0.45 10.77
CA LYS A 154 -7.87 -0.57 11.19
C LYS A 154 -8.69 0.72 11.25
N ARG A 155 -8.07 1.90 11.18
CA ARG A 155 -8.75 3.21 11.14
C ARG A 155 -8.95 3.74 9.72
N LEU A 156 -8.26 3.18 8.74
CA LEU A 156 -8.32 3.56 7.34
C LEU A 156 -9.69 3.25 6.76
N SER A 157 -10.46 4.29 6.48
CA SER A 157 -11.83 4.16 5.95
C SER A 157 -12.00 4.73 4.55
N SER A 158 -11.00 5.41 4.01
CA SER A 158 -11.07 6.03 2.69
C SER A 158 -9.77 5.84 1.93
N VAL A 159 -9.86 5.21 0.75
CA VAL A 159 -8.81 5.11 -0.25
C VAL A 159 -9.37 5.71 -1.55
N ALA A 160 -9.08 6.99 -1.77
CA ALA A 160 -9.77 7.77 -2.81
C ALA A 160 -9.43 7.35 -4.25
N ASP A 161 -8.25 6.78 -4.46
CA ASP A 161 -7.75 6.30 -5.76
C ASP A 161 -7.68 4.77 -5.74
N GLY A 162 -6.48 4.17 -5.62
CA GLY A 162 -6.31 2.72 -5.70
C GLY A 162 -5.69 2.07 -4.45
N LEU A 163 -5.81 0.75 -4.39
CA LEU A 163 -5.22 -0.10 -3.37
C LEU A 163 -4.33 -1.15 -4.05
N GLY A 164 -3.08 -1.27 -3.61
CA GLY A 164 -2.14 -2.29 -4.08
C GLY A 164 -1.51 -3.03 -2.91
N ILE A 165 -1.77 -4.34 -2.81
CA ILE A 165 -1.11 -5.24 -1.85
C ILE A 165 -0.36 -6.30 -2.65
N LEU A 166 0.95 -6.14 -2.79
CA LEU A 166 1.75 -6.91 -3.74
C LEU A 166 2.95 -7.59 -3.11
N SER A 167 3.26 -8.83 -3.48
CA SER A 167 4.56 -9.45 -3.17
C SER A 167 4.93 -9.43 -1.67
N ASN A 168 3.97 -9.53 -0.76
CA ASN A 168 4.24 -9.63 0.68
C ASN A 168 4.19 -11.12 1.07
N GLU A 169 5.35 -11.77 1.05
CA GLU A 169 5.48 -13.23 1.15
C GLU A 169 4.85 -13.84 2.40
N ALA A 170 4.93 -13.14 3.55
CA ALA A 170 4.43 -13.62 4.83
C ALA A 170 3.02 -13.12 5.20
N LEU A 171 2.37 -12.32 4.35
CA LEU A 171 1.05 -11.75 4.63
C LEU A 171 -0.03 -12.83 4.46
N VAL A 172 -0.84 -13.05 5.51
CA VAL A 172 -1.80 -14.17 5.58
C VAL A 172 -3.25 -13.79 5.31
N ASP A 173 -3.62 -12.54 5.60
CA ASP A 173 -4.95 -11.95 5.38
C ASP A 173 -4.82 -10.43 5.16
N LEU A 174 -5.95 -9.74 5.06
CA LEU A 174 -6.02 -8.28 4.86
C LEU A 174 -6.61 -7.57 6.09
N ASP A 175 -6.52 -8.19 7.27
CA ASP A 175 -7.03 -7.59 8.50
C ASP A 175 -6.38 -6.22 8.73
N GLY A 176 -7.20 -5.22 8.99
CA GLY A 176 -6.85 -3.82 9.03
C GLY A 176 -7.58 -2.99 7.97
N LEU A 177 -8.09 -3.61 6.90
CA LEU A 177 -8.78 -2.90 5.82
C LEU A 177 -10.31 -2.82 6.00
N GLN A 178 -10.85 -3.28 7.13
CA GLN A 178 -12.29 -3.58 7.34
C GLN A 178 -13.24 -2.38 7.19
N ARG A 179 -12.72 -1.16 7.09
CA ARG A 179 -13.52 0.07 6.99
C ARG A 179 -13.55 0.66 5.58
N ILE A 180 -12.80 0.09 4.64
CA ILE A 180 -12.79 0.57 3.25
C ILE A 180 -14.06 0.06 2.56
N THR A 181 -14.96 1.00 2.23
CA THR A 181 -16.21 0.67 1.52
C THR A 181 -16.12 0.87 0.02
N GLU A 182 -15.21 1.72 -0.44
CA GLU A 182 -14.99 1.93 -1.86
C GLU A 182 -13.56 2.38 -2.16
N THR A 183 -13.14 2.13 -3.41
CA THR A 183 -11.95 2.74 -4.02
C THR A 183 -12.35 3.51 -5.27
N GLY A 184 -11.67 4.62 -5.57
CA GLY A 184 -11.94 5.38 -6.79
C GLY A 184 -11.43 4.71 -8.07
N ASN A 185 -10.46 3.82 -7.94
CA ASN A 185 -9.77 3.16 -9.04
C ASN A 185 -9.43 1.71 -8.66
N THR A 186 -8.35 1.18 -9.20
CA THR A 186 -8.00 -0.23 -9.19
C THR A 186 -7.62 -0.74 -7.79
N VAL A 187 -8.15 -1.92 -7.45
CA VAL A 187 -7.67 -2.75 -6.35
C VAL A 187 -6.84 -3.89 -6.94
N THR A 188 -5.58 -4.01 -6.55
CA THR A 188 -4.68 -5.08 -6.98
C THR A 188 -4.14 -5.83 -5.76
N ILE A 189 -4.43 -7.12 -5.70
CA ILE A 189 -3.91 -8.04 -4.67
C ILE A 189 -3.15 -9.13 -5.41
N ALA A 190 -1.82 -9.04 -5.41
CA ALA A 190 -1.00 -9.83 -6.31
C ALA A 190 0.25 -10.44 -5.67
N GLY A 191 0.52 -11.72 -5.90
CA GLY A 191 1.80 -12.31 -5.52
C GLY A 191 2.00 -12.40 -4.01
N ASN A 192 0.95 -12.59 -3.22
CA ASN A 192 1.05 -12.81 -1.77
C ASN A 192 0.88 -14.32 -1.50
N PRO A 193 1.94 -15.14 -1.60
CA PRO A 193 1.82 -16.60 -1.62
C PRO A 193 1.26 -17.19 -0.32
N ALA A 194 1.43 -16.52 0.83
CA ALA A 194 0.87 -16.96 2.11
C ALA A 194 -0.57 -16.47 2.37
N LEU A 195 -1.13 -15.62 1.49
CA LEU A 195 -2.45 -15.04 1.66
C LEU A 195 -3.51 -16.14 1.49
N ARG A 196 -4.29 -16.38 2.54
CA ARG A 196 -5.31 -17.43 2.60
C ARG A 196 -6.72 -16.90 2.60
N SER A 197 -6.91 -15.63 2.93
CA SER A 197 -8.22 -14.99 3.02
C SER A 197 -8.16 -13.54 2.55
N LEU A 198 -9.28 -13.04 2.05
CA LEU A 198 -9.49 -11.61 1.79
C LEU A 198 -10.24 -10.92 2.95
N THR A 199 -10.46 -11.61 4.08
CA THR A 199 -10.93 -11.02 5.34
C THR A 199 -10.16 -9.74 5.62
N GLY A 200 -10.88 -8.66 5.89
CA GLY A 200 -10.37 -7.31 5.78
C GLY A 200 -11.10 -6.48 4.73
N LEU A 201 -11.60 -7.10 3.66
CA LEU A 201 -12.35 -6.40 2.60
C LEU A 201 -13.87 -6.53 2.74
N ASP A 202 -14.36 -7.04 3.86
CA ASP A 202 -15.77 -7.43 4.06
C ASP A 202 -16.75 -6.27 3.87
N ALA A 203 -16.28 -5.03 4.01
CA ALA A 203 -17.05 -3.81 3.82
C ALA A 203 -16.94 -3.21 2.41
N LEU A 204 -16.07 -3.74 1.54
CA LEU A 204 -15.81 -3.19 0.21
C LEU A 204 -17.02 -3.43 -0.69
N ILE A 205 -17.71 -2.35 -1.07
CA ILE A 205 -18.94 -2.38 -1.89
C ILE A 205 -18.62 -2.09 -3.35
N ARG A 206 -17.71 -1.14 -3.62
CA ARG A 206 -17.44 -0.66 -4.98
C ARG A 206 -15.96 -0.49 -5.25
N VAL A 207 -15.54 -0.93 -6.43
CA VAL A 207 -14.23 -0.62 -7.01
C VAL A 207 -14.43 0.24 -8.25
N GLY A 208 -13.93 1.48 -8.22
CA GLY A 208 -14.10 2.44 -9.31
C GLY A 208 -13.26 2.16 -10.56
N GLY A 209 -12.30 1.23 -10.46
CA GLY A 209 -11.53 0.71 -11.59
C GLY A 209 -11.67 -0.80 -11.72
N SER A 210 -10.55 -1.49 -11.87
CA SER A 210 -10.50 -2.95 -11.92
C SER A 210 -10.32 -3.55 -10.54
N PHE A 211 -10.89 -4.73 -10.30
CA PHE A 211 -10.48 -5.59 -9.20
C PHE A 211 -9.59 -6.70 -9.79
N VAL A 212 -8.32 -6.70 -9.41
CA VAL A 212 -7.29 -7.62 -9.92
C VAL A 212 -6.76 -8.48 -8.78
N LEU A 213 -7.00 -9.78 -8.86
CA LEU A 213 -6.56 -10.77 -7.89
C LEU A 213 -5.71 -11.81 -8.61
N ARG A 214 -4.40 -11.84 -8.35
CA ARG A 214 -3.52 -12.79 -9.03
C ARG A 214 -2.37 -13.34 -8.24
N GLU A 215 -1.87 -14.51 -8.62
CA GLU A 215 -0.64 -15.08 -8.05
C GLU A 215 -0.68 -15.25 -6.51
N ASN A 216 -1.87 -15.45 -5.91
CA ASN A 216 -2.01 -15.71 -4.46
C ASN A 216 -2.17 -17.21 -4.24
N ALA A 217 -1.03 -17.92 -4.22
CA ALA A 217 -0.98 -19.38 -4.30
C ALA A 217 -1.73 -20.14 -3.19
N SER A 218 -1.89 -19.56 -1.99
CA SER A 218 -2.60 -20.19 -0.86
C SER A 218 -4.08 -19.81 -0.76
N LEU A 219 -4.58 -18.91 -1.61
CA LEU A 219 -5.96 -18.43 -1.54
C LEU A 219 -6.92 -19.49 -2.10
N ASN A 220 -7.86 -19.96 -1.28
CA ASN A 220 -8.74 -21.08 -1.60
C ASN A 220 -10.15 -20.66 -2.03
N ASP A 221 -10.62 -19.50 -1.57
CA ASP A 221 -11.89 -18.87 -1.92
C ASP A 221 -11.77 -17.33 -1.85
N LEU A 222 -12.88 -16.61 -2.03
CA LEU A 222 -12.92 -15.14 -2.02
C LEU A 222 -13.65 -14.59 -0.79
N HIS A 223 -13.66 -15.35 0.32
CA HIS A 223 -14.21 -14.88 1.57
C HIS A 223 -13.58 -13.55 1.98
N GLY A 224 -14.41 -12.60 2.39
CA GLY A 224 -14.05 -11.19 2.59
C GLY A 224 -14.52 -10.27 1.47
N LEU A 225 -15.09 -10.77 0.36
CA LEU A 225 -15.69 -9.93 -0.70
C LEU A 225 -17.23 -9.90 -0.70
N GLU A 226 -17.87 -10.35 0.38
CA GLU A 226 -19.33 -10.56 0.45
C GLU A 226 -20.15 -9.31 0.15
N SER A 227 -19.61 -8.11 0.40
CA SER A 227 -20.28 -6.84 0.13
C SER A 227 -20.01 -6.28 -1.27
N LEU A 228 -19.06 -6.84 -2.02
CA LEU A 228 -18.62 -6.28 -3.30
C LEU A 228 -19.75 -6.42 -4.31
N ALA A 229 -20.39 -5.29 -4.62
CA ALA A 229 -21.55 -5.23 -5.49
C ALA A 229 -21.22 -4.77 -6.91
N ARG A 230 -20.12 -4.00 -7.05
CA ARG A 230 -19.81 -3.30 -8.31
C ARG A 230 -18.31 -3.13 -8.57
N VAL A 231 -17.91 -3.43 -9.80
CA VAL A 231 -16.60 -3.16 -10.37
C VAL A 231 -16.76 -2.35 -11.66
N ASP A 232 -16.27 -1.12 -11.66
CA ASP A 232 -16.52 -0.15 -12.73
C ASP A 232 -15.73 -0.38 -14.02
N TRP A 233 -14.73 -1.25 -14.00
CA TRP A 233 -13.99 -1.66 -15.18
C TRP A 233 -13.98 -3.19 -15.35
N ALA A 234 -12.94 -3.86 -14.84
CA ALA A 234 -12.74 -5.28 -15.05
C ALA A 234 -12.59 -6.05 -13.74
N LEU A 235 -13.21 -7.22 -13.68
CA LEU A 235 -12.85 -8.25 -12.70
C LEU A 235 -11.82 -9.19 -13.33
N ALA A 236 -10.63 -9.25 -12.77
CA ALA A 236 -9.58 -10.17 -13.21
C ALA A 236 -9.12 -11.07 -12.05
N ILE A 237 -9.38 -12.36 -12.17
CA ILE A 237 -8.98 -13.40 -11.21
C ILE A 237 -8.07 -14.38 -11.94
N MET A 238 -6.77 -14.32 -11.69
CA MET A 238 -5.79 -14.99 -12.53
C MET A 238 -4.70 -15.70 -11.72
N ASP A 239 -4.27 -16.88 -12.15
CA ASP A 239 -3.07 -17.53 -11.59
C ASP A 239 -3.14 -17.75 -10.05
N ASN A 240 -4.32 -18.06 -9.51
CA ASN A 240 -4.50 -18.46 -8.11
C ASN A 240 -4.73 -19.99 -8.04
N PRO A 241 -3.67 -20.82 -8.04
CA PRO A 241 -3.78 -22.26 -8.28
C PRO A 241 -4.59 -23.03 -7.24
N SER A 242 -4.71 -22.53 -6.00
CA SER A 242 -5.52 -23.16 -4.93
C SER A 242 -6.97 -22.67 -4.90
N LEU A 243 -7.31 -21.64 -5.68
CA LEU A 243 -8.64 -21.07 -5.69
C LEU A 243 -9.62 -22.11 -6.25
N SER A 244 -10.57 -22.53 -5.43
CA SER A 244 -11.49 -23.62 -5.75
C SER A 244 -12.96 -23.19 -5.73
N ARG A 245 -13.23 -21.99 -5.21
CA ARG A 245 -14.59 -21.44 -5.06
C ARG A 245 -14.57 -19.93 -5.27
N LEU A 246 -15.66 -19.38 -5.80
CA LEU A 246 -15.87 -17.93 -5.93
C LEU A 246 -16.78 -17.38 -4.82
N ASN A 247 -16.93 -18.13 -3.72
CA ASN A 247 -17.62 -17.69 -2.51
C ASN A 247 -17.11 -16.31 -2.08
N GLY A 248 -18.02 -15.38 -1.84
CA GLY A 248 -17.70 -13.96 -1.61
C GLY A 248 -18.30 -13.08 -2.70
N LEU A 249 -18.30 -13.50 -3.96
CA LEU A 249 -18.87 -12.72 -5.08
C LEU A 249 -20.39 -12.87 -5.25
N ASN A 250 -21.12 -13.09 -4.15
CA ASN A 250 -22.58 -13.32 -4.19
C ASN A 250 -23.36 -12.00 -4.40
N SER A 251 -22.82 -10.89 -3.90
CA SER A 251 -23.42 -9.56 -4.06
C SER A 251 -23.02 -8.87 -5.37
N LEU A 252 -22.03 -9.40 -6.08
CA LEU A 252 -21.48 -8.78 -7.28
C LEU A 252 -22.47 -8.91 -8.44
N VAL A 253 -23.03 -7.77 -8.85
CA VAL A 253 -24.06 -7.71 -9.90
C VAL A 253 -23.71 -6.75 -11.04
N GLU A 254 -22.79 -5.80 -10.81
CA GLU A 254 -22.39 -4.84 -11.85
C GLU A 254 -20.88 -4.94 -12.16
N ILE A 255 -20.57 -5.32 -13.39
CA ILE A 255 -19.24 -5.19 -13.99
C ILE A 255 -19.42 -4.47 -15.32
N ARG A 256 -18.69 -3.39 -15.59
CA ARG A 256 -19.01 -2.56 -16.76
C ARG A 256 -18.29 -2.95 -18.04
N HIS A 257 -17.11 -3.57 -17.93
CA HIS A 257 -16.28 -3.83 -19.09
C HIS A 257 -16.02 -5.32 -19.33
N SER A 258 -15.33 -5.99 -18.40
CA SER A 258 -14.88 -7.36 -18.68
C SER A 258 -14.68 -8.23 -17.44
N VAL A 259 -14.90 -9.53 -17.62
CA VAL A 259 -14.57 -10.59 -16.66
C VAL A 259 -13.45 -11.45 -17.24
N MET A 260 -12.35 -11.59 -16.51
CA MET A 260 -11.22 -12.43 -16.89
C MET A 260 -10.95 -13.43 -15.76
N ILE A 261 -11.17 -14.72 -16.01
CA ILE A 261 -10.90 -15.79 -15.05
C ILE A 261 -9.94 -16.78 -15.71
N ARG A 262 -8.65 -16.71 -15.34
CA ARG A 262 -7.60 -17.42 -16.06
C ARG A 262 -6.67 -18.20 -15.15
N ASN A 263 -6.26 -19.40 -15.55
CA ASN A 263 -5.20 -20.15 -14.87
C ASN A 263 -5.45 -20.40 -13.37
N ASN A 264 -6.71 -20.48 -12.93
CA ASN A 264 -7.05 -20.89 -11.56
C ASN A 264 -7.28 -22.40 -11.58
N THR A 265 -6.19 -23.17 -11.51
CA THR A 265 -6.20 -24.61 -11.88
C THR A 265 -7.01 -25.50 -10.94
N SER A 266 -7.46 -25.00 -9.78
CA SER A 266 -8.38 -25.72 -8.89
C SER A 266 -9.83 -25.22 -8.98
N LEU A 267 -10.12 -24.20 -9.80
CA LEU A 267 -11.43 -23.56 -9.86
C LEU A 267 -12.33 -24.29 -10.89
N PRO A 268 -13.39 -24.99 -10.46
CA PRO A 268 -14.28 -25.72 -11.36
C PRO A 268 -15.06 -24.80 -12.29
N GLN A 269 -15.33 -25.28 -13.51
CA GLN A 269 -16.14 -24.54 -14.49
C GLN A 269 -17.52 -24.15 -13.94
N ALA A 270 -18.18 -25.02 -13.15
CA ALA A 270 -19.48 -24.72 -12.56
C ALA A 270 -19.50 -23.47 -11.64
N GLU A 271 -18.42 -23.17 -10.93
CA GLU A 271 -18.31 -21.94 -10.13
C GLU A 271 -18.29 -20.70 -11.02
N ILE A 272 -17.59 -20.79 -12.16
CA ILE A 272 -17.46 -19.73 -13.16
C ILE A 272 -18.79 -19.50 -13.87
N ASP A 273 -19.46 -20.57 -14.28
CA ASP A 273 -20.79 -20.53 -14.90
C ASP A 273 -21.79 -19.88 -13.95
N GLY A 274 -21.81 -20.29 -12.68
CA GLY A 274 -22.68 -19.69 -11.67
C GLY A 274 -22.46 -18.19 -11.46
N LEU A 275 -21.21 -17.70 -11.52
CA LEU A 275 -20.93 -16.26 -11.48
C LEU A 275 -21.41 -15.55 -12.77
N THR A 276 -21.03 -16.08 -13.94
CA THR A 276 -21.34 -15.43 -15.22
C THR A 276 -22.84 -15.38 -15.50
N GLU A 277 -23.59 -16.43 -15.16
CA GLU A 277 -25.05 -16.47 -15.31
C GLU A 277 -25.73 -15.41 -14.42
N ARG A 278 -25.29 -15.26 -13.17
CA ARG A 278 -25.77 -14.17 -12.28
C ARG A 278 -25.51 -12.78 -12.85
N LEU A 279 -24.30 -12.56 -13.38
CA LEU A 279 -23.93 -11.27 -13.98
C LEU A 279 -24.77 -10.97 -15.22
N VAL A 280 -24.99 -11.96 -16.10
CA VAL A 280 -25.84 -11.81 -17.28
C VAL A 280 -27.29 -11.49 -16.89
N LEU A 281 -27.84 -12.17 -15.87
CA LEU A 281 -29.17 -11.87 -15.33
C LEU A 281 -29.26 -10.44 -14.75
N ALA A 282 -28.16 -9.91 -14.22
CA ALA A 282 -28.05 -8.53 -13.74
C ALA A 282 -27.80 -7.51 -14.86
N GLY A 283 -27.73 -7.94 -16.13
CA GLY A 283 -27.56 -7.07 -17.29
C GLY A 283 -26.12 -6.87 -17.76
N PHE A 284 -25.18 -7.71 -17.32
CA PHE A 284 -23.81 -7.69 -17.84
C PHE A 284 -23.78 -7.96 -19.35
N SER A 285 -23.18 -7.04 -20.10
CA SER A 285 -23.00 -7.14 -21.56
C SER A 285 -21.53 -6.98 -21.99
N GLY A 286 -20.60 -7.10 -21.04
CA GLY A 286 -19.18 -6.98 -21.29
C GLY A 286 -18.57 -8.24 -21.90
N THR A 287 -17.24 -8.28 -22.00
CA THR A 287 -16.53 -9.47 -22.49
C THR A 287 -16.18 -10.41 -21.34
N THR A 288 -16.28 -11.72 -21.60
CA THR A 288 -15.86 -12.76 -20.67
C THR A 288 -14.73 -13.58 -21.30
N GLU A 289 -13.60 -13.67 -20.61
CA GLU A 289 -12.50 -14.57 -20.97
C GLU A 289 -12.29 -15.61 -19.87
N VAL A 290 -12.47 -16.88 -20.21
CA VAL A 290 -12.27 -18.03 -19.33
C VAL A 290 -11.29 -19.00 -19.98
N VAL A 291 -10.12 -19.20 -19.37
CA VAL A 291 -9.09 -20.11 -19.93
C VAL A 291 -8.17 -20.68 -18.86
N GLY A 292 -7.77 -21.94 -18.98
CA GLY A 292 -6.77 -22.56 -18.10
C GLY A 292 -7.23 -22.83 -16.66
N ASN A 293 -8.54 -22.82 -16.40
CA ASN A 293 -9.12 -23.23 -15.10
C ASN A 293 -9.36 -24.75 -15.07
N LEU A 294 -9.89 -25.29 -13.97
CA LEU A 294 -10.17 -26.71 -13.84
C LEU A 294 -11.27 -27.11 -14.84
N ALA A 295 -10.96 -28.04 -15.74
CA ALA A 295 -11.93 -28.63 -16.67
C ALA A 295 -12.93 -29.52 -15.92
N GLU A 296 -14.15 -29.65 -16.47
CA GLU A 296 -15.17 -30.60 -15.99
C GLU A 296 -14.69 -32.06 -16.02
#